data_AF-A0AB39J2T4-F1
#
_entry.id   AF-A0AB39J2T4-F1
#
_cell.length_a   1.000
_cell.length_b   1.000
_cell.length_c   1.000
_cell.angle_alpha   90.00
_cell.angle_beta   90.00
_cell.angle_gamma   90.00
#
_symmetry.space_group_name_H-M   'P 1'
#
loop_
_entity.id
_entity.type
_entity.pdbx_description
1 polymer ?
#
loop_
_entity_poly.entity_id
_entity_poly.type
_entity_poly.pdbx_seq_one_letter_code
_entity_poly.pdbx_strand_id
1 'polypeptide(L)'
;MTLVIGLTGGIASGKSTVSQMIKEKGIRVVDADIIAKEAVSKGSPALHQIVQTFGEEVLLPNGELNRQQLGAIIFSDEEKRKKLNAIVHPEVRKELLEQRDEGVSNNETFVVLDIPLLFESKLEGLVDRIIVVYTTPELQLSRLMNRNDLSEEEALNRIHSQQPLEEKCQKADRMIENTKDLAFIRKQLENILNEWEHTDK
;
A
#
# COMPACT_ATOMS: atom_id res chain seq x y z
N MET A 1 20.95 -3.79 -13.60
CA MET A 1 19.75 -4.61 -13.33
C MET A 1 18.76 -3.68 -12.64
N THR A 2 17.47 -3.73 -12.99
CA THR A 2 16.45 -2.93 -12.28
C THR A 2 16.27 -3.48 -10.87
N LEU A 3 16.32 -2.62 -9.86
CA LEU A 3 16.07 -3.00 -8.47
C LEU A 3 14.62 -2.69 -8.10
N VAL A 4 13.86 -3.72 -7.74
CA VAL A 4 12.46 -3.61 -7.31
C VAL A 4 12.41 -3.39 -5.81
N ILE A 5 11.87 -2.26 -5.38
CA ILE A 5 11.82 -1.85 -3.97
C ILE A 5 10.38 -1.93 -3.46
N GLY A 6 10.14 -2.67 -2.38
CA GLY A 6 8.88 -2.62 -1.65
C GLY A 6 8.87 -1.44 -0.67
N LEU A 7 7.98 -0.47 -0.87
CA LEU A 7 7.72 0.60 0.10
C LEU A 7 6.53 0.20 0.97
N THR A 8 6.74 0.13 2.27
CA THR A 8 5.70 -0.23 3.24
C THR A 8 5.75 0.65 4.49
N GLY A 9 4.80 0.48 5.39
CA GLY A 9 4.71 1.24 6.64
C GLY A 9 3.40 0.97 7.38
N GLY A 10 3.32 1.47 8.60
CA GLY A 10 2.08 1.42 9.38
C GLY A 10 1.06 2.45 8.89
N ILE A 11 -0.21 2.28 9.24
CA ILE A 11 -1.22 3.33 9.08
C ILE A 11 -0.72 4.64 9.70
N ALA A 12 -0.91 5.77 9.02
CA ALA A 12 -0.46 7.08 9.47
C ALA A 12 1.07 7.23 9.72
N SER A 13 1.90 6.31 9.21
CA SER A 13 3.38 6.46 9.21
C SER A 13 3.88 7.54 8.26
N GLY A 14 3.06 8.01 7.32
CA GLY A 14 3.42 8.97 6.28
C GLY A 14 4.19 8.36 5.09
N LYS A 15 3.97 7.07 4.83
CA LYS A 15 4.38 6.38 3.60
C LYS A 15 4.07 7.17 2.32
N SER A 16 2.90 7.80 2.23
CA SER A 16 2.50 8.63 1.08
C SER A 16 3.44 9.81 0.83
N THR A 17 4.03 10.38 1.90
CA THR A 17 5.03 11.45 1.78
C THR A 17 6.30 10.93 1.11
N VAL A 18 6.79 9.76 1.52
CA VAL A 18 7.97 9.14 0.92
C VAL A 18 7.68 8.70 -0.52
N SER A 19 6.53 8.08 -0.76
CA SER A 19 6.04 7.69 -2.09
C SER A 19 6.02 8.89 -3.06
N GLN A 20 5.54 10.05 -2.59
CA GLN A 20 5.55 11.29 -3.37
C GLN A 20 6.97 11.80 -3.65
N MET A 21 7.87 11.77 -2.67
CA MET A 21 9.27 12.16 -2.86
C MET A 21 10.00 11.26 -3.88
N ILE A 22 9.66 9.98 -3.92
CA ILE A 22 10.17 9.03 -4.91
C ILE A 22 9.67 9.41 -6.31
N LYS A 23 8.36 9.68 -6.46
CA LYS A 23 7.78 10.16 -7.73
C LYS A 23 8.43 11.45 -8.21
N GLU A 24 8.72 12.40 -7.31
CA GLU A 24 9.40 13.67 -7.62
C GLU A 24 10.82 13.46 -8.18
N LYS A 25 11.47 12.33 -7.87
CA LYS A 25 12.77 11.93 -8.45
C LYS A 25 12.65 11.24 -9.81
N GLY A 26 11.44 11.11 -10.36
CA GLY A 26 11.19 10.41 -11.62
C GLY A 26 11.26 8.89 -11.52
N ILE A 27 11.25 8.33 -10.30
CA ILE A 27 11.23 6.87 -10.09
C ILE A 27 9.79 6.37 -10.24
N ARG A 28 9.59 5.28 -10.98
CA ARG A 28 8.28 4.64 -11.12
C ARG A 28 7.80 4.12 -9.77
N VAL A 29 6.59 4.53 -9.39
CA VAL A 29 5.90 4.02 -8.20
C VAL A 29 4.60 3.37 -8.62
N VAL A 30 4.50 2.07 -8.38
CA VAL A 30 3.31 1.25 -8.60
C VAL A 30 2.54 1.18 -7.28
N ASP A 31 1.37 1.81 -7.21
CA ASP A 31 0.60 1.96 -5.98
C ASP A 31 -0.52 0.91 -5.87
N ALA A 32 -0.38 -0.03 -4.93
CA ALA A 32 -1.32 -1.12 -4.76
C ALA A 32 -2.72 -0.66 -4.31
N ASP A 33 -2.84 0.47 -3.59
CA ASP A 33 -4.14 1.01 -3.17
C ASP A 33 -4.88 1.65 -4.35
N ILE A 34 -4.14 2.28 -5.29
CA ILE A 34 -4.72 2.80 -6.54
C ILE A 34 -5.18 1.63 -7.40
N ILE A 35 -4.32 0.62 -7.61
CA ILE A 35 -4.65 -0.58 -8.38
C ILE A 35 -5.88 -1.28 -7.79
N ALA A 36 -5.97 -1.45 -6.46
CA ALA A 36 -7.13 -2.06 -5.80
C ALA A 36 -8.42 -1.27 -6.02
N LYS A 37 -8.34 0.06 -6.16
CA LYS A 37 -9.52 0.87 -6.49
C LYS A 37 -9.91 0.71 -7.94
N GLU A 38 -8.95 0.66 -8.85
CA GLU A 38 -9.14 0.55 -10.30
C GLU A 38 -9.61 -0.85 -10.72
N ALA A 39 -9.15 -1.89 -10.02
CA ALA A 39 -9.53 -3.28 -10.25
C ALA A 39 -11.06 -3.49 -10.17
N VAL A 40 -11.76 -2.66 -9.41
CA VAL A 40 -13.23 -2.72 -9.24
C VAL A 40 -13.95 -1.54 -9.90
N SER A 41 -13.30 -0.85 -10.83
CA SER A 41 -13.90 0.24 -11.62
C SER A 41 -15.09 -0.25 -12.44
N LYS A 42 -15.98 0.68 -12.80
CA LYS A 42 -17.13 0.40 -13.66
C LYS A 42 -16.69 -0.32 -14.94
N GLY A 43 -17.32 -1.46 -15.23
CA GLY A 43 -17.00 -2.29 -16.39
C GLY A 43 -15.89 -3.32 -16.17
N SER A 44 -15.18 -3.28 -15.04
CA SER A 44 -14.14 -4.28 -14.73
C SER A 44 -14.71 -5.69 -14.53
N PRO A 45 -13.95 -6.75 -14.87
CA PRO A 45 -14.35 -8.13 -14.57
C PRO A 45 -14.58 -8.38 -13.07
N ALA A 46 -13.76 -7.77 -12.20
CA ALA A 46 -13.90 -7.93 -10.75
C ALA A 46 -15.22 -7.33 -10.25
N LEU A 47 -15.63 -6.16 -10.75
CA LEU A 47 -16.91 -5.56 -10.37
C LEU A 47 -18.09 -6.46 -10.77
N HIS A 48 -18.04 -7.08 -11.95
CA HIS A 48 -19.09 -8.02 -12.37
C HIS A 48 -19.18 -9.22 -11.41
N GLN A 49 -18.06 -9.79 -10.99
CA GLN A 49 -18.03 -10.90 -10.03
C GLN A 49 -18.52 -10.48 -8.64
N ILE A 50 -18.18 -9.26 -8.21
CA ILE A 50 -18.68 -8.67 -6.96
C ILE A 50 -20.21 -8.56 -7.01
N VAL A 51 -20.78 -8.04 -8.09
CA VAL A 51 -22.24 -7.91 -8.25
C VAL A 51 -22.91 -9.29 -8.27
N GLN A 52 -22.33 -10.28 -8.95
CA GLN A 52 -22.85 -11.65 -8.92
C GLN A 52 -22.84 -12.28 -7.51
N THR A 53 -21.86 -11.91 -6.68
CA THR A 53 -21.68 -12.49 -5.34
C THR A 53 -22.51 -11.78 -4.27
N PHE A 54 -22.61 -10.45 -4.36
CA PHE A 54 -23.17 -9.60 -3.31
C PHE A 54 -24.45 -8.87 -3.73
N GLY A 55 -24.95 -9.11 -4.96
CA GLY A 55 -26.15 -8.51 -5.50
C GLY A 55 -25.94 -7.09 -6.06
N GLU A 56 -26.97 -6.55 -6.72
CA GLU A 56 -26.93 -5.22 -7.35
C GLU A 56 -26.95 -4.07 -6.33
N GLU A 57 -27.29 -4.34 -5.07
CA GLU A 57 -27.27 -3.35 -3.99
C GLU A 57 -25.88 -2.74 -3.74
N VAL A 58 -24.82 -3.43 -4.17
CA VAL A 58 -23.44 -2.94 -4.07
C VAL A 58 -23.09 -1.93 -5.17
N LEU A 59 -24.04 -1.58 -6.04
CA LEU A 59 -23.86 -0.56 -7.07
C LEU A 59 -24.53 0.77 -6.68
N LEU A 60 -23.90 1.86 -7.10
CA LEU A 60 -24.51 3.17 -7.17
C LEU A 60 -25.40 3.27 -8.42
N PRO A 61 -26.34 4.24 -8.49
CA PRO A 61 -27.20 4.42 -9.67
C PRO A 61 -26.44 4.65 -10.99
N ASN A 62 -25.20 5.15 -10.91
CA ASN A 62 -24.33 5.35 -12.07
C ASN A 62 -23.59 4.08 -12.53
N GLY A 63 -23.75 2.96 -11.81
CA GLY A 63 -23.10 1.67 -12.07
C GLY A 63 -21.68 1.53 -11.49
N GLU A 64 -21.25 2.47 -10.65
CA GLU A 64 -20.01 2.34 -9.89
C GLU A 64 -20.21 1.55 -8.60
N LEU A 65 -19.12 1.02 -8.03
CA LEU A 65 -19.18 0.31 -6.76
C LEU A 65 -19.56 1.25 -5.60
N ASN A 66 -20.64 0.93 -4.91
CA ASN A 66 -20.99 1.53 -3.63
C ASN A 66 -20.11 0.93 -2.52
N ARG A 67 -18.92 1.53 -2.32
CA ARG A 67 -17.93 1.08 -1.32
C ARG A 67 -18.47 1.10 0.10
N GLN A 68 -19.34 2.06 0.43
CA GLN A 68 -19.94 2.16 1.77
C GLN A 68 -20.87 0.96 2.02
N GLN A 69 -21.73 0.64 1.06
CA GLN A 69 -22.64 -0.49 1.14
C GLN A 69 -21.89 -1.82 1.18
N LEU A 70 -20.93 -2.03 0.25
CA LEU A 70 -20.10 -3.24 0.25
C LEU A 70 -19.32 -3.36 1.57
N GLY A 71 -18.77 -2.25 2.07
CA GLY A 71 -18.08 -2.19 3.36
C GLY A 71 -18.97 -2.65 4.50
N ALA A 72 -20.21 -2.17 4.59
CA ALA A 72 -21.17 -2.60 5.59
C ALA A 72 -21.49 -4.11 5.52
N ILE A 73 -21.56 -4.66 4.29
CA ILE A 73 -21.84 -6.09 4.06
C ILE A 73 -20.68 -6.99 4.54
N ILE A 74 -19.43 -6.59 4.32
CA ILE A 74 -18.24 -7.41 4.62
C ILE A 74 -17.66 -7.16 6.01
N PHE A 75 -17.99 -6.03 6.66
CA PHE A 75 -17.37 -5.64 7.92
C PHE A 75 -17.67 -6.64 9.04
N SER A 76 -18.92 -7.12 9.12
CA SER A 76 -19.39 -8.05 10.15
C SER A 76 -19.33 -9.53 9.74
N ASP A 77 -18.92 -9.84 8.51
CA ASP A 77 -18.98 -11.19 7.95
C ASP A 77 -17.63 -11.57 7.31
N GLU A 78 -16.87 -12.39 8.04
CA GLU A 78 -15.55 -12.85 7.61
C GLU A 78 -15.60 -13.67 6.32
N GLU A 79 -16.62 -14.49 6.12
CA GLU A 79 -16.75 -15.33 4.92
C GLU A 79 -17.05 -14.47 3.69
N LYS A 80 -17.88 -13.44 3.84
CA LYS A 80 -18.10 -12.43 2.79
C LYS A 80 -16.82 -11.65 2.48
N ARG A 81 -16.07 -11.25 3.51
CA ARG A 81 -14.77 -10.58 3.32
C ARG A 81 -13.79 -11.47 2.55
N LYS A 82 -13.70 -12.76 2.88
CA LYS A 82 -12.88 -13.74 2.13
C LYS A 82 -13.30 -13.85 0.66
N LYS A 83 -14.60 -13.90 0.38
CA LYS A 83 -15.12 -13.93 -1.00
C LYS A 83 -14.73 -12.68 -1.79
N LEU A 84 -14.89 -11.49 -1.21
CA LEU A 84 -14.47 -10.25 -1.85
C LEU A 84 -12.96 -10.27 -2.13
N ASN A 85 -12.16 -10.65 -1.14
CA ASN A 85 -10.72 -10.75 -1.25
C ASN A 85 -10.30 -11.75 -2.35
N ALA A 86 -10.98 -12.88 -2.48
CA ALA A 86 -10.71 -13.88 -3.53
C ALA A 86 -11.00 -13.36 -4.95
N ILE A 87 -11.91 -12.40 -5.10
CA ILE A 87 -12.20 -11.75 -6.39
C ILE A 87 -11.16 -10.66 -6.68
N VAL A 88 -10.83 -9.83 -5.69
CA VAL A 88 -10.02 -8.61 -5.91
C VAL A 88 -8.52 -8.90 -5.93
N HIS A 89 -8.01 -9.75 -5.03
CA HIS A 89 -6.55 -9.94 -4.90
C HIS A 89 -5.87 -10.49 -6.17
N PRO A 90 -6.45 -11.44 -6.93
CA PRO A 90 -5.83 -11.90 -8.17
C PRO A 90 -5.64 -10.79 -9.19
N GLU A 91 -6.65 -9.94 -9.38
CA GLU A 91 -6.61 -8.81 -10.32
C GLU A 91 -5.57 -7.76 -9.88
N VAL A 92 -5.55 -7.43 -8.60
CA VAL A 92 -4.56 -6.49 -8.04
C VAL A 92 -3.15 -7.03 -8.21
N ARG A 93 -2.93 -8.32 -7.91
CA ARG A 93 -1.60 -8.94 -8.06
C ARG A 93 -1.17 -8.95 -9.52
N LYS A 94 -2.08 -9.28 -10.44
CA LYS A 94 -1.78 -9.28 -11.88
C LYS A 94 -1.31 -7.90 -12.34
N GLU A 95 -2.10 -6.87 -12.09
CA GLU A 95 -1.78 -5.49 -12.50
C GLU A 95 -0.48 -4.98 -11.85
N LEU A 96 -0.27 -5.29 -10.57
CA LEU A 96 0.97 -4.95 -9.86
C LEU A 96 2.21 -5.55 -10.55
N LEU A 97 2.13 -6.83 -10.96
CA LEU A 97 3.22 -7.51 -11.66
C LEU A 97 3.42 -6.96 -13.07
N GLU A 98 2.34 -6.67 -13.79
CA GLU A 98 2.41 -6.08 -15.14
C GLU A 98 3.11 -4.71 -15.12
N GLN A 99 2.72 -3.80 -14.22
CA GLN A 99 3.37 -2.48 -14.09
C GLN A 99 4.81 -2.57 -13.57
N ARG A 100 5.11 -3.54 -12.70
CA ARG A 100 6.48 -3.81 -12.27
C ARG A 100 7.35 -4.26 -13.44
N ASP A 101 6.87 -5.25 -14.20
CA ASP A 101 7.62 -5.87 -15.30
C ASP A 101 7.79 -4.92 -16.47
N GLU A 102 6.86 -3.99 -16.67
CA GLU A 102 7.01 -2.86 -17.60
C GLU A 102 8.21 -1.98 -17.21
N GLY A 103 8.33 -1.59 -15.94
CA GLY A 103 9.47 -0.80 -15.45
C GLY A 103 10.80 -1.51 -15.61
N VAL A 104 10.83 -2.82 -15.33
CA VAL A 104 12.01 -3.67 -15.56
C VAL A 104 12.37 -3.74 -17.04
N SER A 105 11.38 -3.93 -17.92
CA SER A 105 11.59 -4.02 -19.37
C SER A 105 12.09 -2.70 -19.97
N ASN A 106 11.72 -1.57 -19.36
CA ASN A 106 12.20 -0.24 -19.72
C ASN A 106 13.61 0.08 -19.17
N ASN A 107 14.28 -0.88 -18.51
CA ASN A 107 15.58 -0.72 -17.88
C ASN A 107 15.64 0.43 -16.87
N GLU A 108 14.57 0.65 -16.12
CA GLU A 108 14.60 1.62 -15.03
C GLU A 108 15.60 1.21 -13.95
N THR A 109 16.27 2.18 -13.33
CA THR A 109 17.19 1.87 -12.22
C THR A 109 16.42 1.29 -11.03
N PHE A 110 15.28 1.90 -10.70
CA PHE A 110 14.43 1.53 -9.58
C PHE A 110 12.97 1.45 -10.01
N VAL A 111 12.27 0.44 -9.52
CA VAL A 111 10.81 0.35 -9.56
C VAL A 111 10.32 0.17 -8.14
N VAL A 112 9.44 1.05 -7.67
CA VAL A 112 8.94 1.00 -6.29
C VAL A 112 7.52 0.46 -6.29
N LEU A 113 7.29 -0.63 -5.56
CA LEU A 113 5.96 -1.15 -5.26
C LEU A 113 5.50 -0.57 -3.92
N ASP A 114 4.53 0.34 -3.97
CA ASP A 114 3.97 0.97 -2.78
C ASP A 114 2.83 0.09 -2.21
N ILE A 115 3.15 -0.71 -1.19
CA ILE A 115 2.28 -1.77 -0.64
C ILE A 115 2.19 -1.61 0.90
N PRO A 116 1.13 -0.97 1.44
CA PRO A 116 0.96 -0.79 2.89
C PRO A 116 0.96 -2.11 3.68
N LEU A 117 0.39 -3.16 3.09
CA LEU A 117 0.20 -4.47 3.71
C LEU A 117 1.17 -5.53 3.14
N LEU A 118 2.40 -5.12 2.81
CA LEU A 118 3.40 -5.96 2.15
C LEU A 118 3.62 -7.29 2.88
N PHE A 119 3.88 -7.22 4.19
CA PHE A 119 4.14 -8.39 5.04
C PHE A 119 2.86 -9.18 5.33
N GLU A 120 1.76 -8.49 5.64
CA GLU A 120 0.48 -9.13 5.94
C GLU A 120 -0.07 -9.92 4.75
N SER A 121 0.21 -9.45 3.53
CA SER A 121 -0.22 -10.08 2.28
C SER A 121 0.80 -11.11 1.75
N LYS A 122 1.92 -11.31 2.45
CA LYS A 122 3.02 -12.22 2.04
C LYS A 122 3.57 -11.91 0.63
N LEU A 123 3.75 -10.63 0.33
CA LEU A 123 4.18 -10.14 -0.98
C LEU A 123 5.66 -9.75 -1.03
N GLU A 124 6.44 -10.07 0.02
CA GLU A 124 7.87 -9.77 0.12
C GLU A 124 8.65 -10.42 -1.02
N GLY A 125 8.22 -11.59 -1.50
CA GLY A 125 8.84 -12.28 -2.64
C GLY A 125 8.65 -11.60 -3.99
N LEU A 126 7.96 -10.45 -4.05
CA LEU A 126 7.79 -9.67 -5.27
C LEU A 126 8.83 -8.56 -5.45
N VAL A 127 9.67 -8.32 -4.44
CA VAL A 127 10.62 -7.20 -4.38
C VAL A 127 12.02 -7.69 -3.99
N ASP A 128 13.04 -6.94 -4.39
CA ASP A 128 14.45 -7.23 -4.09
C ASP A 128 14.90 -6.61 -2.76
N ARG A 129 14.36 -5.42 -2.44
CA ARG A 129 14.64 -4.67 -1.21
C ARG A 129 13.37 -4.09 -0.62
N ILE A 130 13.35 -3.92 0.69
CA ILE A 130 12.20 -3.36 1.42
C ILE A 130 12.63 -2.09 2.17
N ILE A 131 11.89 -1.01 1.94
CA ILE A 131 11.92 0.21 2.75
C ILE A 131 10.65 0.26 3.60
N VAL A 132 10.81 0.37 4.92
CA VAL A 132 9.70 0.69 5.82
C VAL A 132 9.75 2.17 6.20
N VAL A 133 8.59 2.84 6.16
CA VAL A 133 8.42 4.18 6.71
C VAL A 133 7.96 4.06 8.16
N TYR A 134 8.81 4.56 9.06
CA TYR A 134 8.62 4.48 10.51
C TYR A 134 8.19 5.83 11.09
N THR A 135 7.36 5.78 12.12
CA THR A 135 7.05 6.89 13.02
C THR A 135 6.86 6.33 14.43
N THR A 136 7.01 7.16 15.45
CA THR A 136 6.75 6.70 16.83
C THR A 136 5.25 6.39 17.05
N PRO A 137 4.89 5.49 17.98
CA PRO A 137 3.50 5.17 18.29
C PRO A 137 2.65 6.40 18.63
N GLU A 138 3.21 7.36 19.37
CA GLU A 138 2.50 8.58 19.79
C GLU A 138 2.16 9.46 18.58
N LEU A 139 3.12 9.63 17.66
CA LEU A 139 2.91 10.36 16.42
C LEU A 139 1.96 9.61 15.49
N GLN A 140 2.04 8.28 15.44
CA GLN A 140 1.15 7.45 14.63
C GLN A 140 -0.31 7.63 15.07
N LEU A 141 -0.56 7.51 16.37
CA LEU A 141 -1.88 7.67 16.99
C LEU A 141 -2.42 9.08 16.76
N SER A 142 -1.63 10.10 17.11
CA SER A 142 -2.01 11.51 16.93
C SER A 142 -2.34 11.84 15.47
N ARG A 143 -1.53 11.39 14.51
CA ARG A 143 -1.79 11.61 13.08
C ARG A 143 -3.05 10.90 12.61
N LEU A 144 -3.27 9.66 13.06
CA LEU A 144 -4.45 8.89 12.65
C LEU A 144 -5.74 9.52 13.18
N MET A 145 -5.77 9.90 14.46
CA MET A 145 -6.91 10.60 15.06
C MET A 145 -7.21 11.89 14.31
N ASN A 146 -6.22 12.77 14.12
CA ASN A 146 -6.40 14.06 13.46
C ASN A 146 -6.82 13.93 11.99
N ARG A 147 -6.30 12.94 11.25
CA ARG A 147 -6.61 12.76 9.83
C ARG A 147 -8.02 12.23 9.59
N ASN A 148 -8.53 11.41 10.51
CA ASN A 148 -9.75 10.63 10.30
C ASN A 148 -10.88 10.97 11.28
N ASP A 149 -10.68 11.96 12.15
CA ASP A 149 -11.62 12.38 13.21
C ASP A 149 -12.10 11.20 14.06
N LEU A 150 -11.13 10.42 14.56
CA LEU A 150 -11.36 9.19 15.32
C LEU A 150 -11.11 9.39 16.80
N SER A 151 -11.85 8.63 17.61
CA SER A 151 -11.47 8.43 19.02
C SER A 151 -10.13 7.68 19.12
N GLU A 152 -9.49 7.82 20.28
CA GLU A 152 -8.26 7.09 20.58
C GLU A 152 -8.45 5.57 20.46
N GLU A 153 -9.57 5.05 20.96
CA GLU A 153 -9.91 3.63 20.89
C GLU A 153 -10.05 3.14 19.44
N GLU A 154 -10.78 3.88 18.59
CA GLU A 154 -10.90 3.53 17.17
C GLU A 154 -9.57 3.58 16.43
N ALA A 155 -8.73 4.57 16.74
CA ALA A 155 -7.41 4.70 16.15
C ALA A 155 -6.49 3.55 16.55
N LEU A 156 -6.45 3.18 17.85
CA LEU A 156 -5.69 2.04 18.35
C LEU A 156 -6.16 0.72 17.74
N ASN A 157 -7.48 0.50 17.65
CA ASN A 157 -8.04 -0.70 17.00
C ASN A 157 -7.57 -0.83 15.55
N ARG A 158 -7.49 0.28 14.81
CA ARG A 158 -6.95 0.29 13.44
C ARG A 158 -5.45 0.03 13.39
N ILE A 159 -4.67 0.62 14.30
CA ILE A 159 -3.22 0.38 14.38
C ILE A 159 -2.94 -1.10 14.69
N HIS A 160 -3.63 -1.67 15.69
CA HIS A 160 -3.46 -3.06 16.11
C HIS A 160 -4.02 -4.09 15.11
N SER A 161 -4.83 -3.68 14.14
CA SER A 161 -5.28 -4.56 13.05
C SER A 161 -4.21 -4.88 12.02
N GLN A 162 -3.09 -4.15 12.04
CA GLN A 162 -1.92 -4.36 11.17
C GLN A 162 -0.81 -5.07 11.93
N GLN A 163 0.15 -5.65 11.20
CA GLN A 163 1.36 -6.17 11.85
C GLN A 163 2.10 -5.01 12.55
N PRO A 164 2.62 -5.21 13.78
CA PRO A 164 3.33 -4.17 14.52
C PRO A 164 4.43 -3.52 13.67
N LEU A 165 4.52 -2.20 13.73
CA LEU A 165 5.44 -1.43 12.89
C LEU A 165 6.89 -1.78 13.18
N GLU A 166 7.22 -2.01 14.45
CA GLU A 166 8.53 -2.45 14.91
C GLU A 166 8.92 -3.80 14.29
N GLU A 167 7.98 -4.74 14.16
CA GLU A 167 8.23 -6.02 13.49
C GLU A 167 8.46 -5.85 11.99
N LYS A 168 7.76 -4.90 11.35
CA LYS A 168 8.03 -4.55 9.94
C LYS A 168 9.44 -3.99 9.78
N CYS A 169 9.91 -3.16 10.72
CA CYS A 169 11.27 -2.62 10.72
C CYS A 169 12.35 -3.69 10.85
N GLN A 170 12.12 -4.74 11.64
CA GLN A 170 13.07 -5.85 11.77
C GLN A 170 13.23 -6.68 10.48
N LYS A 171 12.21 -6.68 9.61
CA LYS A 171 12.19 -7.43 8.35
C LYS A 171 12.58 -6.59 7.13
N ALA A 172 12.78 -5.28 7.29
CA ALA A 172 13.10 -4.37 6.20
C ALA A 172 14.61 -4.21 6.00
N ASP A 173 15.06 -4.02 4.75
CA ASP A 173 16.47 -3.72 4.46
C ASP A 173 16.85 -2.32 4.96
N ARG A 174 15.94 -1.34 4.85
CA ARG A 174 16.13 0.03 5.32
C ARG A 174 14.86 0.60 5.95
N MET A 175 15.07 1.53 6.86
CA MET A 175 14.01 2.30 7.52
C MET A 175 14.17 3.78 7.18
N ILE A 176 13.06 4.45 6.88
CA ILE A 176 12.98 5.91 6.78
C ILE A 176 12.17 6.42 7.97
N GLU A 177 12.82 7.20 8.83
CA GLU A 177 12.18 7.82 9.97
C GLU A 177 11.42 9.09 9.56
N ASN A 178 10.11 9.13 9.83
CA ASN A 178 9.20 10.25 9.56
C ASN A 178 8.71 10.93 10.85
N THR A 179 9.66 11.38 11.67
CA THR A 179 9.41 12.04 12.96
C THR A 179 9.83 13.51 12.98
N LYS A 180 10.55 13.98 11.94
CA LYS A 180 11.12 15.33 11.83
C LYS A 180 10.57 16.06 10.61
N ASP A 181 11.34 16.97 10.03
CA ASP A 181 10.99 17.72 8.85
C ASP A 181 11.18 16.94 7.53
N LEU A 182 10.64 17.50 6.44
CA LEU A 182 10.74 16.89 5.11
C LEU A 182 12.18 16.80 4.59
N ALA A 183 13.08 17.68 5.02
CA ALA A 183 14.47 17.66 4.59
C ALA A 183 15.21 16.45 5.18
N PHE A 184 14.93 16.12 6.45
CA PHE A 184 15.45 14.93 7.12
C PHE A 184 14.99 13.64 6.43
N ILE A 185 13.71 13.57 6.05
CA ILE A 185 13.15 12.41 5.32
C ILE A 185 13.80 12.28 3.94
N ARG A 186 13.87 13.39 3.18
CA ARG A 186 14.51 13.40 1.85
C ARG A 186 15.96 12.94 1.91
N LYS A 187 16.73 13.42 2.89
CA LYS A 187 18.14 13.02 3.06
C LYS A 187 18.30 11.52 3.32
N GLN A 188 17.44 10.92 4.14
CA GLN A 188 17.46 9.47 4.37
C GLN A 188 17.15 8.71 3.08
N LEU A 189 16.09 9.10 2.37
CA LEU A 189 15.71 8.49 1.09
C LEU A 189 16.86 8.57 0.06
N GLU A 190 17.49 9.73 -0.08
CA GLU A 190 18.62 9.93 -1.00
C GLU A 190 19.81 9.06 -0.64
N ASN A 191 20.17 8.98 0.64
CA ASN A 191 21.26 8.12 1.08
C ASN A 191 20.99 6.64 0.74
N ILE A 192 19.77 6.16 0.97
CA ILE A 192 19.37 4.78 0.67
C ILE A 192 19.44 4.51 -0.84
N LEU A 193 18.83 5.37 -1.66
CA LEU A 193 18.82 5.19 -3.11
C LEU A 193 20.23 5.26 -3.70
N ASN A 194 21.07 6.19 -3.24
CA ASN A 194 22.46 6.29 -3.67
C ASN A 194 23.25 5.03 -3.28
N GLU A 195 23.08 4.52 -2.06
CA GLU A 195 23.74 3.29 -1.63
C GLU A 195 23.38 2.10 -2.54
N TRP A 196 22.09 1.91 -2.81
CA TRP A 196 21.60 0.79 -3.62
C TRP A 196 21.95 0.93 -5.11
N GLU A 197 22.02 2.15 -5.65
CA GLU A 197 22.47 2.35 -7.04
C GLU A 197 23.91 1.87 -7.27
N HIS A 198 24.77 1.95 -6.24
CA HIS A 198 26.19 1.63 -6.35
C HIS A 198 26.55 0.21 -5.87
N THR A 199 25.64 -0.46 -5.17
CA THR A 199 25.88 -1.81 -4.61
C THR A 199 25.45 -2.92 -5.57
N ASP A 200 24.51 -2.64 -6.48
CA ASP A 200 23.92 -3.63 -7.41
C ASP A 200 24.32 -3.40 -8.89
N LYS A 201 25.42 -2.66 -9.15
CA LYS A 201 26.11 -2.54 -10.45
C LYS A 201 27.36 -3.42 -10.49
#